data_AF-A0A963XCW6-F1
#
_entry.id   AF-A0A963XCW6-F1
#
_cell.length_a   1.000
_cell.length_b   1.000
_cell.length_c   1.000
_cell.angle_alpha   90.00
_cell.angle_beta   90.00
_cell.angle_gamma   90.00
#
_symmetry.space_group_name_H-M   'P 1'
#
loop_
_entity.id
_entity.type
_entity.pdbx_description
1 polymer ?
#
loop_
_entity_poly.entity_id
_entity_poly.type
_entity_poly.pdbx_seq_one_letter_code
_entity_poly.pdbx_strand_id
1 'polypeptide(L)' 'IQKTEAEMLRTPNFGPKSRNEIKEVLAQMGLHLGMEVTGWPPENIEEMAKKLEEPF' A
#
# COMPACT_ATOMS: atom_id res chain seq x y z
N ILE A 1 -1.64 1.83 -3.08
CA ILE A 1 -2.93 2.39 -3.59
C ILE A 1 -2.87 2.80 -5.05
N GLN A 2 -1.78 3.36 -5.58
CA GLN A 2 -1.74 3.85 -6.97
C GLN A 2 -1.74 2.74 -8.04
N LYS A 3 -1.54 1.48 -7.64
CA LYS A 3 -1.65 0.32 -8.51
C LYS A 3 -3.09 -0.20 -8.51
N THR A 4 -3.56 -0.56 -9.70
CA THR A 4 -4.88 -1.12 -9.92
C THR A 4 -4.95 -2.59 -9.50
N GLU A 5 -6.16 -3.09 -9.27
CA GLU A 5 -6.37 -4.52 -8.98
C GLU A 5 -5.85 -5.44 -10.08
N ALA A 6 -5.99 -5.03 -11.33
CA ALA A 6 -5.54 -5.79 -12.48
C ALA A 6 -4.01 -5.95 -12.49
N GLU A 7 -3.27 -4.93 -12.04
CA GLU A 7 -1.81 -5.01 -11.89
C GLU A 7 -1.40 -5.87 -10.71
N MET A 8 -2.15 -5.80 -9.60
CA MET A 8 -1.88 -6.63 -8.43
C MET A 8 -2.04 -8.13 -8.73
N LEU A 9 -3.06 -8.51 -9.50
CA LEU A 9 -3.30 -9.90 -9.94
C LEU A 9 -2.21 -10.47 -10.87
N ARG A 10 -1.36 -9.62 -11.46
CA ARG A 10 -0.20 -10.06 -12.25
C ARG A 10 1.01 -10.43 -11.39
N THR A 11 0.97 -10.10 -10.09
CA THR A 11 2.05 -10.41 -9.15
C THR A 11 1.97 -11.89 -8.75
N PRO A 12 3.07 -12.66 -8.86
CA PRO A 12 3.07 -14.07 -8.44
C PRO A 12 2.61 -14.20 -6.98
N ASN A 13 1.80 -15.23 -6.69
CA ASN A 13 1.18 -15.49 -5.38
C ASN A 13 0.13 -14.47 -4.91
N PHE A 14 -0.26 -13.51 -5.75
CA PHE A 14 -1.27 -12.52 -5.40
C PHE A 14 -2.66 -12.98 -5.84
N GLY A 15 -3.33 -13.73 -4.96
CA GLY A 15 -4.63 -14.33 -5.24
C GLY A 15 -5.84 -13.44 -4.87
N PRO A 16 -7.07 -13.94 -5.11
CA PRO A 16 -8.31 -13.24 -4.75
C PRO A 16 -8.41 -12.91 -3.26
N LYS A 17 -7.87 -13.77 -2.40
CA LYS A 17 -7.84 -13.58 -0.94
C LYS A 17 -6.99 -12.38 -0.54
N SER A 18 -5.72 -12.36 -0.99
CA SER A 18 -4.79 -11.25 -0.72
C SER A 18 -5.30 -9.90 -1.26
N ARG A 19 -5.99 -9.93 -2.41
CA ARG A 19 -6.65 -8.73 -2.96
C ARG A 19 -7.77 -8.21 -2.05
N ASN A 20 -8.63 -9.10 -1.55
CA ASN A 20 -9.72 -8.71 -0.67
C ASN A 20 -9.20 -8.18 0.67
N GLU A 21 -8.18 -8.81 1.25
CA GLU A 21 -7.54 -8.34 2.49
C GLU A 21 -6.98 -6.92 2.32
N ILE A 22 -6.25 -6.67 1.24
CA ILE A 22 -5.71 -5.32 0.96
C ILE A 22 -6.83 -4.30 0.75
N LYS A 23 -7.93 -4.66 0.08
CA LYS A 23 -9.09 -3.78 -0.05
C LYS A 23 -9.72 -3.44 1.28
N GLU A 24 -9.90 -4.43 2.15
CA GLU A 24 -10.52 -4.24 3.47
C GLU A 24 -9.68 -3.32 4.34
N VAL A 25 -8.36 -3.53 4.39
CA VAL A 25 -7.44 -2.66 5.13
C VAL A 25 -7.44 -1.23 4.58
N LEU A 26 -7.42 -1.07 3.26
CA LEU A 26 -7.50 0.26 2.65
C LEU A 26 -8.83 0.95 2.95
N ALA A 27 -9.95 0.21 2.89
CA ALA A 27 -11.28 0.73 3.20
C ALA A 27 -11.40 1.18 4.66
N GLN A 28 -10.76 0.48 5.60
CA GLN A 28 -10.68 0.92 7.01
C GLN A 28 -9.98 2.28 7.17
N MET A 29 -9.05 2.60 6.26
CA MET A 29 -8.34 3.89 6.23
C MET A 29 -9.04 4.93 5.34
N GLY A 30 -10.21 4.61 4.76
CA GLY A 30 -10.91 5.48 3.81
C GLY A 30 -10.22 5.59 2.44
N LEU A 31 -9.33 4.66 2.11
CA LEU A 31 -8.54 4.62 0.88
C LEU A 31 -9.06 3.54 -0.07
N HIS A 32 -8.75 3.67 -1.37
CA HIS A 32 -9.05 2.65 -2.38
C HIS A 32 -7.85 2.35 -3.30
N LEU A 33 -7.86 1.17 -3.93
CA LEU A 33 -6.92 0.84 -4.99
C LEU A 33 -7.19 1.72 -6.23
N GLY A 34 -6.15 2.03 -6.98
CA GLY A 34 -6.16 3.01 -8.06
C GLY A 34 -6.36 4.47 -7.63
N MET A 35 -6.36 4.80 -6.33
CA MET A 35 -6.45 6.19 -5.86
C MET A 35 -5.12 6.92 -6.10
N GLU A 36 -5.19 8.21 -6.40
CA GLU A 36 -4.04 9.11 -6.29
C GLU A 36 -4.07 9.80 -4.92
N VAL A 37 -3.00 9.65 -4.13
CA VAL A 37 -2.88 10.31 -2.82
C VAL A 37 -1.93 11.48 -2.98
N THR A 38 -2.45 12.69 -2.78
CA THR A 38 -1.68 13.94 -2.86
C THR A 38 -0.62 13.98 -1.76
N GLY A 39 0.61 14.33 -2.12
CA GLY A 39 1.72 14.38 -1.15
C GLY A 39 2.27 13.01 -0.74
N TRP A 40 1.94 11.95 -1.50
CA TRP A 40 2.56 10.64 -1.36
C TRP A 40 3.56 10.38 -2.50
N PRO A 41 4.77 9.87 -2.22
CA PRO A 41 5.30 9.58 -0.88
C PRO A 41 5.64 10.85 -0.09
N PRO A 42 5.57 10.82 1.26
CA PRO A 42 6.01 11.93 2.10
C PRO A 42 7.49 12.25 1.87
N GLU A 43 7.87 13.52 1.89
CA GLU A 43 9.28 13.95 1.68
C GLU A 43 10.26 13.34 2.69
N ASN A 44 9.78 13.01 3.90
CA ASN A 44 10.56 12.42 4.98
C ASN A 44 10.53 10.88 5.02
N ILE A 45 10.10 10.21 3.95
CA ILE A 45 9.94 8.75 3.94
C ILE A 45 11.23 7.99 4.27
N GLU A 46 12.39 8.48 3.81
CA GLU A 46 13.69 7.86 4.11
C GLU A 46 14.08 7.98 5.58
N GLU A 47 13.76 9.11 6.22
CA GLU A 47 14.06 9.33 7.65
C GLU A 47 13.16 8.46 8.53
N MET A 48 11.87 8.34 8.18
CA MET A 48 10.93 7.45 8.88
C MET A 48 11.35 5.99 8.75
N ALA A 49 11.79 5.56 7.56
CA ALA A 49 12.26 4.20 7.34
C ALA A 49 13.49 3.88 8.21
N LYS A 50 14.47 4.79 8.27
CA LYS A 50 15.65 4.63 9.13
C LYS A 50 15.30 4.51 10.61
N LYS A 51 14.36 5.31 11.12
CA LYS A 51 13.89 5.24 12.52
C LYS A 51 13.17 3.92 12.86
N LEU A 52 12.56 3.26 11.88
CA LEU A 52 11.90 1.96 12.06
C LEU A 52 12.90 0.79 12.02
N GLU A 53 14.02 0.95 11.32
CA GLU A 53 15.07 -0.06 11.21
C GLU A 53 16.07 -0.02 12.38
N GLU A 54 16.08 1.04 13.20
CA GLU A 54 16.87 1.07 14.42
C GLU A 54 16.27 0.13 15.48
N PRO A 55 16.99 -0.95 15.87
CA PRO A 55 16.57 -1.76 17.00
C PRO A 55 16.69 -0.92 18.28
N PHE A 56 15.66 -0.99 19.13
CA PHE A 56 15.65 -0.37 20.48
C PHE A 56 16.89 -0.73 21.30
#